data_AF-A0A852ZY73-F1
#
_entry.id   AF-A0A852ZY73-F1
#
_cell.length_a   1.000
_cell.length_b   1.000
_cell.length_c   1.000
_cell.angle_alpha   90.00
_cell.angle_beta   90.00
_cell.angle_gamma   90.00
#
_symmetry.space_group_name_H-M   'P 1'
#
loop_
_entity.id
_entity.type
_entity.pdbx_description
1 polymer ?
#
loop_
_entity_poly.entity_id
_entity_poly.type
_entity_poly.pdbx_seq_one_letter_code
_entity_poly.pdbx_strand_id
1 'polypeptide(L)'
;MVKSTTDGRSSAAPVRPDDPPGTLRHALGHLLGDHPSGAVWLPAEEDLARDAAAAPAVRDAVAVAHWALRERPVPRGERLPESVVARAAEDLALTRSGVHRAWQDAFELGVLARRRGGVVAGPSFACWPWQPASVPVSRTGSSCPPTARLSSWLALYRKAVTAPHPLLAESVHDLDDLDAPAEPFDRHDRGSCDPEGDPAPHGDHDLPDHHGPRGVTTVGIGAGPAGRRPGGGAPAVGSGLLQAVLHMLYRSADSDSDTPRHVPLVDVLRYLLSPPGRGEERREFRRDSRREERHPGAAGSGPHGGSGTPGYADSALRAQAEVMIPAVTGLHDVGAVTTRTSVRSPTDVALALTPLGRWAVRSTLLSMGIPAPRLGDLADAPAHTLLRQAVHYTEHAAREELGRWLRRRGARRAAEEIIHAMTRLSAREAVERGFAFGLLRDIGAPADPVVRAGLPRTGLLGAYLALWNSCTAPAGGVLTEQQLGLLRLDEFAAVIQIGSEDLLTHAMSGIRQVPAVNELIDDAVRSGHPLAVEVLETVARCHPDPLSARAARKEAYRLRTRGYQQGAQSLG
;
A
#
# COMPACT_ATOMS: atom_id res chain seq x y z
N MET A 1 -44.28 -4.25 27.13
CA MET A 1 -43.05 -4.74 27.79
C MET A 1 -42.34 -5.70 26.84
N VAL A 2 -41.57 -5.17 25.88
CA VAL A 2 -40.63 -5.93 25.05
C VAL A 2 -39.44 -4.98 24.84
N LYS A 3 -38.29 -5.31 25.43
CA LYS A 3 -37.07 -4.49 25.37
C LYS A 3 -36.48 -4.58 23.97
N SER A 4 -36.42 -3.42 23.29
CA SER A 4 -35.62 -3.18 22.10
C SER A 4 -34.15 -3.05 22.50
N THR A 5 -33.34 -4.07 22.23
CA THR A 5 -31.87 -3.97 22.26
C THR A 5 -31.38 -3.53 20.90
N THR A 6 -31.29 -2.21 20.71
CA THR A 6 -30.56 -1.56 19.62
C THR A 6 -29.15 -1.29 20.14
N ASP A 7 -28.21 -2.18 19.86
CA ASP A 7 -26.78 -1.92 20.09
C ASP A 7 -26.08 -1.87 18.74
N GLY A 8 -26.17 -0.70 18.10
CA GLY A 8 -25.48 -0.36 16.86
C GLY A 8 -24.01 -0.01 17.10
N ARG A 9 -23.29 -0.87 17.84
CA ARG A 9 -21.83 -0.79 17.91
C ARG A 9 -21.24 -1.46 16.68
N SER A 10 -20.98 -0.67 15.65
CA SER A 10 -19.86 -0.96 14.75
C SER A 10 -18.56 -0.78 15.54
N SER A 11 -18.28 -1.72 16.44
CA SER A 11 -17.01 -1.83 17.15
C SER A 11 -16.02 -2.47 16.19
N ALA A 12 -15.39 -1.67 15.34
CA ALA A 12 -14.08 -2.04 14.82
C ALA A 12 -13.19 -2.24 16.04
N ALA A 13 -12.83 -3.49 16.33
CA ALA A 13 -11.88 -3.78 17.40
C ALA A 13 -10.57 -3.04 17.08
N PRO A 14 -9.93 -2.39 18.06
CA PRO A 14 -8.61 -1.80 17.85
C PRO A 14 -7.61 -2.87 17.39
N VAL A 15 -6.68 -2.46 16.55
CA VAL A 15 -5.51 -3.25 16.11
C VAL A 15 -4.85 -3.85 17.35
N ARG A 16 -4.83 -5.18 17.48
CA ARG A 16 -4.11 -5.86 18.57
C ARG A 16 -2.62 -5.94 18.19
N PRO A 17 -1.67 -5.56 19.07
CA PRO A 17 -0.26 -5.43 18.69
C PRO A 17 0.54 -6.74 18.53
N ASP A 18 -0.08 -7.92 18.65
CA ASP A 18 0.65 -9.17 18.88
C ASP A 18 0.49 -10.22 17.76
N ASP A 19 0.63 -9.81 16.48
CA ASP A 19 0.84 -10.81 15.43
C ASP A 19 2.31 -11.27 15.41
N PRO A 20 2.58 -12.58 15.27
CA PRO A 20 3.95 -13.09 15.29
C PRO A 20 4.78 -12.48 14.15
N PRO A 21 6.08 -12.23 14.38
CA PRO A 21 7.00 -11.73 13.37
C PRO A 21 7.01 -12.65 12.13
N GLY A 22 7.00 -12.05 10.95
CA GLY A 22 6.92 -12.76 9.66
C GLY A 22 5.51 -13.02 9.13
N THR A 23 4.45 -12.57 9.81
CA THR A 23 3.09 -12.56 9.23
C THR A 23 2.90 -11.38 8.29
N LEU A 24 2.06 -11.53 7.25
CA LEU A 24 1.70 -10.43 6.35
C LEU A 24 1.14 -9.23 7.12
N ARG A 25 0.36 -9.46 8.17
CA ARG A 25 -0.20 -8.37 8.99
C ARG A 25 0.88 -7.62 9.77
N HIS A 26 1.90 -8.32 10.29
CA HIS A 26 3.07 -7.68 10.91
C HIS A 26 3.87 -6.85 9.88
N ALA A 27 4.14 -7.42 8.70
CA ALA A 27 4.83 -6.72 7.60
C ALA A 27 4.03 -5.49 7.12
N LEU A 28 2.70 -5.63 7.00
CA LEU A 28 1.81 -4.53 6.66
C LEU A 28 1.67 -3.51 7.79
N GLY A 29 1.74 -3.90 9.06
CA GLY A 29 1.66 -2.97 10.20
C GLY A 29 2.75 -1.91 10.15
N HIS A 30 3.98 -2.30 9.82
CA HIS A 30 5.09 -1.37 9.59
C HIS A 30 4.89 -0.48 8.36
N LEU A 31 4.23 -0.97 7.31
CA LEU A 31 3.94 -0.23 6.06
C LEU A 31 2.70 0.66 6.12
N LEU A 32 1.72 0.29 6.93
CA LEU A 32 0.42 0.94 7.06
C LEU A 32 0.47 2.07 8.10
N GLY A 33 1.23 1.89 9.19
CA GLY A 33 1.01 2.70 10.39
C GLY A 33 -0.47 2.62 10.82
N ASP A 34 -1.00 3.70 11.38
CA ASP A 34 -2.42 3.79 11.77
C ASP A 34 -3.36 4.22 10.63
N HIS A 35 -2.87 4.31 9.39
CA HIS A 35 -3.67 4.85 8.28
C HIS A 35 -4.43 3.74 7.54
N PRO A 36 -5.73 3.93 7.24
CA PRO A 36 -6.50 2.96 6.47
C PRO A 36 -5.91 2.79 5.07
N SER A 37 -6.08 1.61 4.48
CA SER A 37 -5.77 1.39 3.07
C SER A 37 -6.58 2.39 2.24
N GLY A 38 -5.96 3.13 1.32
CA GLY A 38 -6.66 4.17 0.55
C GLY A 38 -7.93 3.66 -0.13
N ALA A 39 -8.96 4.51 -0.26
CA ALA A 39 -10.20 4.12 -0.92
C ALA A 39 -9.95 3.88 -2.42
N VAL A 40 -10.44 2.76 -2.93
CA VAL A 40 -10.29 2.38 -4.34
C VAL A 40 -11.63 2.35 -5.06
N TRP A 41 -11.62 2.70 -6.34
CA TRP A 41 -12.75 2.45 -7.21
C TRP A 41 -12.75 1.00 -7.71
N LEU A 42 -13.94 0.37 -7.71
CA LEU A 42 -14.17 -0.97 -8.23
C LEU A 42 -15.41 -0.98 -9.16
N PRO A 43 -15.33 -1.63 -10.33
CA PRO A 43 -16.48 -1.92 -11.18
C PRO A 43 -17.55 -2.78 -10.46
N ALA A 44 -18.68 -2.96 -11.13
CA ALA A 44 -19.70 -3.91 -10.70
C ALA A 44 -19.14 -5.35 -10.70
N GLU A 45 -19.66 -6.19 -9.81
CA GLU A 45 -19.18 -7.58 -9.68
C GLU A 45 -19.37 -8.38 -10.98
N GLU A 46 -20.38 -8.04 -11.78
CA GLU A 46 -20.60 -8.65 -13.09
C GLU A 46 -19.44 -8.38 -14.06
N ASP A 47 -18.88 -7.17 -14.03
CA ASP A 47 -17.78 -6.77 -14.87
C ASP A 47 -16.48 -7.43 -14.38
N LEU A 48 -16.23 -7.41 -13.07
CA LEU A 48 -15.11 -8.14 -12.46
C LEU A 48 -15.16 -9.64 -12.77
N ALA A 49 -16.34 -10.26 -12.71
CA ALA A 49 -16.50 -11.68 -13.01
C ALA A 49 -16.34 -11.98 -14.52
N ARG A 50 -16.59 -11.00 -15.40
CA ARG A 50 -16.28 -11.09 -16.83
C ARG A 50 -14.77 -11.02 -17.06
N ASP A 51 -14.09 -10.09 -16.40
CA ASP A 51 -12.63 -9.96 -16.48
C ASP A 51 -11.94 -11.23 -15.96
N ALA A 52 -12.44 -11.79 -14.86
CA ALA A 52 -11.96 -13.07 -14.32
C ALA A 52 -12.12 -14.22 -15.34
N ALA A 53 -13.23 -14.26 -16.09
CA ALA A 53 -13.44 -15.24 -17.15
C ALA A 53 -12.56 -15.02 -18.38
N ALA A 54 -12.14 -13.78 -18.62
CA ALA A 54 -11.24 -13.43 -19.72
C ALA A 54 -9.76 -13.72 -19.41
N ALA A 55 -9.40 -13.90 -18.13
CA ALA A 55 -8.04 -14.18 -17.70
C ALA A 55 -7.47 -15.45 -18.37
N PRO A 56 -6.25 -15.41 -18.96
CA PRO A 56 -5.66 -16.55 -19.67
C PRO A 56 -5.66 -17.86 -18.86
N ALA A 57 -5.20 -17.84 -17.61
CA ALA A 57 -5.14 -19.03 -16.76
C ALA A 57 -6.53 -19.65 -16.52
N VAL A 58 -7.56 -18.81 -16.39
CA VAL A 58 -8.95 -19.27 -16.20
C VAL A 58 -9.47 -19.90 -17.49
N ARG A 59 -9.25 -19.25 -18.64
CA ARG A 59 -9.69 -19.75 -19.95
C ARG A 59 -9.08 -21.12 -20.24
N ASP A 60 -7.79 -21.27 -20.02
CA ASP A 60 -7.07 -22.51 -20.28
C ASP A 60 -7.51 -23.62 -19.30
N ALA A 61 -7.66 -23.29 -18.00
CA ALA A 61 -8.16 -24.22 -17.00
C ALA A 61 -9.57 -24.74 -17.33
N VAL A 62 -10.47 -23.84 -17.73
CA VAL A 62 -11.84 -24.19 -18.14
C VAL A 62 -11.82 -25.04 -19.42
N ALA A 63 -10.99 -24.69 -20.40
CA ALA A 63 -10.86 -25.45 -21.64
C ALA A 63 -10.37 -26.89 -21.38
N VAL A 64 -9.29 -27.04 -20.61
CA VAL A 64 -8.75 -28.36 -20.24
C VAL A 64 -9.76 -29.17 -19.42
N ALA A 65 -10.48 -28.56 -18.49
CA ALA A 65 -11.47 -29.25 -17.67
C ALA A 65 -12.64 -29.79 -18.51
N HIS A 66 -13.21 -28.96 -19.39
CA HIS A 66 -14.31 -29.37 -20.27
C HIS A 66 -13.87 -30.41 -21.29
N TRP A 67 -12.66 -30.28 -21.84
CA TRP A 67 -12.07 -31.29 -22.72
C TRP A 67 -11.94 -32.64 -22.01
N ALA A 68 -11.36 -32.66 -20.81
CA ALA A 68 -11.14 -33.88 -20.05
C ALA A 68 -12.43 -34.57 -19.60
N LEU A 69 -13.49 -33.81 -19.31
CA LEU A 69 -14.79 -34.37 -18.90
C LEU A 69 -15.63 -34.86 -20.09
N ARG A 70 -15.42 -34.33 -21.31
CA ARG A 70 -16.04 -34.85 -22.54
C ARG A 70 -15.41 -36.16 -23.00
N GLU A 71 -14.10 -36.28 -22.89
CA GLU A 71 -13.30 -37.42 -23.38
C GLU A 71 -13.34 -38.67 -22.47
N ARG A 72 -14.21 -38.70 -21.44
CA ARG A 72 -14.29 -39.71 -20.36
C ARG A 72 -13.06 -39.71 -19.42
N PRO A 73 -13.24 -39.96 -18.11
CA PRO A 73 -12.34 -39.49 -17.06
C PRO A 73 -10.93 -40.10 -17.11
N VAL A 74 -9.95 -39.26 -16.77
CA VAL A 74 -8.56 -39.66 -16.50
C VAL A 74 -8.56 -40.76 -15.41
N PRO A 75 -8.05 -41.98 -15.71
CA PRO A 75 -8.01 -43.05 -14.73
C PRO A 75 -7.07 -42.69 -13.58
N ARG A 76 -7.44 -43.13 -12.37
CA ARG A 76 -6.76 -42.94 -11.06
C ARG A 76 -5.36 -42.30 -11.14
N GLY A 77 -5.30 -40.99 -10.88
CA GLY A 77 -4.05 -40.24 -10.75
C GLY A 77 -4.31 -38.73 -10.82
N GLU A 78 -3.50 -37.93 -10.13
CA GLU A 78 -3.65 -36.46 -10.13
C GLU A 78 -2.96 -35.79 -11.34
N ARG A 79 -2.14 -36.54 -12.07
CA ARG A 79 -1.39 -36.08 -13.24
C ARG A 79 -1.99 -36.67 -14.50
N LEU A 80 -2.16 -35.83 -15.51
CA LEU A 80 -2.49 -36.28 -16.86
C LEU A 80 -1.34 -37.15 -17.39
N PRO A 81 -1.62 -38.36 -17.91
CA PRO A 81 -0.62 -39.14 -18.65
C PRO A 81 -0.07 -38.34 -19.83
N GLU A 82 1.21 -38.48 -20.16
CA GLU A 82 1.87 -37.67 -21.21
C GLU A 82 1.18 -37.80 -22.59
N SER A 83 0.65 -38.98 -22.91
CA SER A 83 -0.14 -39.20 -24.13
C SER A 83 -1.43 -38.39 -24.16
N VAL A 84 -2.07 -38.17 -23.00
CA VAL A 84 -3.28 -37.36 -22.84
C VAL A 84 -2.91 -35.87 -22.90
N VAL A 85 -1.78 -35.48 -22.33
CA VAL A 85 -1.24 -34.11 -22.37
C VAL A 85 -0.95 -33.69 -23.82
N ALA A 86 -0.28 -34.55 -24.59
CA ALA A 86 0.06 -34.28 -25.98
C ALA A 86 -1.21 -34.05 -26.84
N ARG A 87 -2.22 -34.89 -26.65
CA ARG A 87 -3.51 -34.76 -27.35
C ARG A 87 -4.26 -33.48 -26.95
N ALA A 88 -4.35 -33.20 -25.66
CA ALA A 88 -4.98 -31.97 -25.16
C ALA A 88 -4.26 -30.71 -25.65
N ALA A 89 -2.93 -30.74 -25.71
CA ALA A 89 -2.11 -29.65 -26.22
C ALA A 89 -2.42 -29.34 -27.69
N GLU A 90 -2.56 -30.38 -28.51
CA GLU A 90 -2.94 -30.25 -29.92
C GLU A 90 -4.38 -29.74 -30.07
N ASP A 91 -5.36 -30.39 -29.41
CA ASP A 91 -6.79 -30.07 -29.53
C ASP A 91 -7.13 -28.66 -29.04
N LEU A 92 -6.44 -28.18 -28.01
CA LEU A 92 -6.68 -26.88 -27.38
C LEU A 92 -5.71 -25.79 -27.83
N ALA A 93 -4.76 -26.12 -28.72
CA ALA A 93 -3.68 -25.23 -29.14
C ALA A 93 -2.87 -24.64 -27.96
N LEU A 94 -2.61 -25.47 -26.95
CA LEU A 94 -1.82 -25.13 -25.76
C LEU A 94 -0.45 -25.81 -25.82
N THR A 95 0.54 -25.25 -25.12
CA THR A 95 1.78 -25.98 -24.88
C THR A 95 1.54 -27.11 -23.89
N ARG A 96 2.37 -28.16 -23.90
CA ARG A 96 2.27 -29.27 -22.92
C ARG A 96 2.39 -28.78 -21.48
N SER A 97 3.31 -27.85 -21.23
CA SER A 97 3.45 -27.17 -19.93
C SER A 97 2.21 -26.34 -19.58
N GLY A 98 1.61 -25.68 -20.57
CA GLY A 98 0.33 -24.96 -20.43
C GLY A 98 -0.81 -25.89 -20.01
N VAL A 99 -0.94 -27.07 -20.64
CA VAL A 99 -1.94 -28.09 -20.25
C VAL A 99 -1.74 -28.55 -18.81
N HIS A 100 -0.49 -28.83 -18.41
CA HIS A 100 -0.20 -29.20 -17.02
C HIS A 100 -0.58 -28.11 -16.02
N ARG A 101 -0.27 -26.84 -16.32
CA ARG A 101 -0.62 -25.69 -15.49
C ARG A 101 -2.15 -25.54 -15.39
N ALA A 102 -2.82 -25.47 -16.53
CA ALA A 102 -4.27 -25.36 -16.65
C ALA A 102 -5.01 -26.49 -15.92
N TRP A 103 -4.49 -27.72 -15.97
CA TRP A 103 -5.03 -28.86 -15.24
C TRP A 103 -4.99 -28.63 -13.72
N GLN A 104 -3.86 -28.15 -13.19
CA GLN A 104 -3.76 -27.82 -11.75
C GLN A 104 -4.67 -26.64 -11.38
N ASP A 105 -4.72 -25.61 -12.24
CA ASP A 105 -5.55 -24.44 -12.02
C ASP A 105 -7.05 -24.79 -12.07
N ALA A 106 -7.46 -25.78 -12.85
CA ALA A 106 -8.84 -26.25 -12.88
C ALA A 106 -9.31 -26.86 -11.55
N PHE A 107 -8.41 -27.50 -10.78
CA PHE A 107 -8.73 -27.96 -9.42
C PHE A 107 -8.83 -26.80 -8.43
N GLU A 108 -7.93 -25.83 -8.53
CA GLU A 108 -7.87 -24.67 -7.63
C GLU A 108 -9.07 -23.74 -7.84
N LEU A 109 -9.49 -23.57 -9.10
CA LEU A 109 -10.73 -22.90 -9.47
C LEU A 109 -11.97 -23.70 -9.01
N GLY A 110 -11.82 -24.99 -8.70
CA GLY A 110 -12.93 -25.88 -8.32
C GLY A 110 -13.81 -26.32 -9.51
N VAL A 111 -13.33 -26.16 -10.74
CA VAL A 111 -13.98 -26.66 -11.96
C VAL A 111 -13.82 -28.18 -12.06
N LEU A 112 -12.70 -28.71 -11.56
CA LEU A 112 -12.47 -30.15 -11.39
C LEU A 112 -12.45 -30.50 -9.90
N ALA A 113 -12.89 -31.71 -9.58
CA ALA A 113 -12.82 -32.27 -8.23
C ALA A 113 -12.34 -33.72 -8.24
N ARG A 114 -11.69 -34.11 -7.12
CA ARG A 114 -11.20 -35.47 -6.89
C ARG A 114 -12.32 -36.34 -6.29
N ARG A 115 -12.51 -37.56 -6.80
CA ARG A 115 -13.41 -38.59 -6.24
C ARG A 115 -12.75 -39.96 -6.23
N ARG A 116 -13.27 -40.88 -5.40
CA ARG A 116 -12.88 -42.30 -5.39
C ARG A 116 -13.28 -42.95 -6.72
N GLY A 117 -12.44 -42.80 -7.74
CA GLY A 117 -12.71 -43.25 -9.11
C GLY A 117 -12.03 -42.42 -10.21
N GLY A 118 -11.56 -41.21 -9.90
CA GLY A 118 -10.91 -40.33 -10.86
C GLY A 118 -11.30 -38.87 -10.65
N VAL A 119 -11.26 -38.11 -11.74
CA VAL A 119 -11.59 -36.69 -11.77
C VAL A 119 -13.02 -36.50 -12.27
N VAL A 120 -13.79 -35.63 -11.61
CA VAL A 120 -15.18 -35.30 -11.95
C VAL A 120 -15.36 -33.79 -12.03
N ALA A 121 -16.51 -33.34 -12.55
CA ALA A 121 -16.93 -31.95 -12.45
C ALA A 121 -16.97 -31.50 -10.98
N GLY A 122 -16.26 -30.39 -10.71
CA GLY A 122 -16.19 -29.77 -9.40
C GLY A 122 -17.38 -28.85 -9.12
N PRO A 123 -17.46 -28.30 -7.89
CA PRO A 123 -18.57 -27.46 -7.45
C PRO A 123 -18.74 -26.18 -8.28
N SER A 124 -17.64 -25.65 -8.84
CA SER A 124 -17.66 -24.43 -9.66
C SER A 124 -17.85 -24.71 -11.15
N PHE A 125 -17.94 -25.97 -11.58
CA PHE A 125 -17.96 -26.35 -13.00
C PHE A 125 -19.06 -25.62 -13.79
N ALA A 126 -20.27 -25.55 -13.24
CA ALA A 126 -21.40 -24.86 -13.87
C ALA A 126 -21.23 -23.33 -13.92
N CYS A 127 -20.40 -22.76 -13.05
CA CYS A 127 -20.12 -21.32 -13.03
C CYS A 127 -19.21 -20.90 -14.18
N TRP A 128 -18.46 -21.84 -14.76
CA TRP A 128 -17.46 -21.62 -15.79
C TRP A 128 -17.80 -22.40 -17.08
N PRO A 129 -18.78 -21.93 -17.86
CA PRO A 129 -19.10 -22.55 -19.14
C PRO A 129 -17.92 -22.37 -20.11
N TRP A 130 -17.58 -23.44 -20.84
CA TRP A 130 -16.59 -23.33 -21.91
C TRP A 130 -17.17 -22.55 -23.08
N GLN A 131 -16.43 -21.53 -23.51
CA GLN A 131 -16.71 -20.76 -24.73
C GLN A 131 -15.45 -20.77 -25.60
N PRO A 132 -15.57 -21.05 -26.92
CA PRO A 132 -14.44 -20.96 -27.82
C PRO A 132 -13.93 -19.53 -27.92
N ALA A 133 -12.62 -19.36 -28.11
CA ALA A 133 -11.92 -18.08 -28.08
C ALA A 133 -12.44 -17.02 -29.07
N SER A 134 -13.14 -17.45 -30.13
CA SER A 134 -13.71 -16.61 -31.18
C SER A 134 -15.05 -15.95 -30.82
N VAL A 135 -15.66 -16.32 -29.70
CA VAL A 135 -16.96 -15.79 -29.26
C VAL A 135 -16.73 -14.81 -28.11
N PRO A 136 -17.22 -13.55 -28.19
CA PRO A 136 -17.16 -12.62 -27.08
C PRO A 136 -17.85 -13.21 -25.85
N VAL A 137 -17.24 -13.06 -24.67
CA VAL A 137 -17.81 -13.56 -23.39
C VAL A 137 -19.22 -13.01 -23.22
N SER A 138 -20.22 -13.85 -23.45
CA SER A 138 -21.63 -13.44 -23.47
C SER A 138 -22.14 -13.19 -22.05
N ARG A 139 -23.00 -12.17 -21.88
CA ARG A 139 -23.61 -11.79 -20.58
C ARG A 139 -24.53 -12.86 -19.97
N THR A 140 -24.84 -13.95 -20.68
CA THR A 140 -26.04 -14.77 -20.41
C THR A 140 -25.82 -16.29 -20.28
N GLY A 141 -24.58 -16.77 -20.18
CA GLY A 141 -24.31 -18.23 -20.18
C GLY A 141 -24.24 -18.93 -18.82
N SER A 142 -24.04 -18.21 -17.71
CA SER A 142 -23.81 -18.82 -16.39
C SER A 142 -24.99 -18.52 -15.46
N SER A 143 -25.60 -19.56 -14.89
CA SER A 143 -26.64 -19.43 -13.85
C SER A 143 -26.06 -19.05 -12.47
N CYS A 144 -24.73 -18.92 -12.40
CA CYS A 144 -24.00 -18.71 -11.16
C CYS A 144 -23.82 -17.21 -10.87
N PRO A 145 -24.03 -16.76 -9.62
CA PRO A 145 -23.88 -15.36 -9.28
C PRO A 145 -22.42 -14.90 -9.47
N PRO A 146 -22.17 -13.62 -9.84
CA PRO A 146 -20.83 -13.07 -10.00
C PRO A 146 -19.91 -13.32 -8.78
N THR A 147 -20.45 -13.18 -7.57
CA THR A 147 -19.75 -13.44 -6.31
C THR A 147 -19.15 -14.85 -6.22
N ALA A 148 -19.85 -15.87 -6.72
CA ALA A 148 -19.36 -17.25 -6.68
C ALA A 148 -18.21 -17.47 -7.67
N ARG A 149 -18.29 -16.87 -8.87
CA ARG A 149 -17.17 -16.85 -9.84
C ARG A 149 -15.96 -16.13 -9.26
N LEU A 150 -16.14 -14.95 -8.67
CA LEU A 150 -15.06 -14.18 -8.05
C LEU A 150 -14.43 -14.92 -6.86
N SER A 151 -15.23 -15.60 -6.04
CA SER A 151 -14.72 -16.42 -4.92
C SER A 151 -13.89 -17.61 -5.40
N SER A 152 -14.32 -18.26 -6.49
CA SER A 152 -13.60 -19.34 -7.16
C SER A 152 -12.29 -18.82 -7.77
N TRP A 153 -12.32 -17.69 -8.48
CA TRP A 153 -11.12 -17.04 -9.04
C TRP A 153 -10.12 -16.61 -7.95
N LEU A 154 -10.60 -16.15 -6.78
CA LEU A 154 -9.74 -15.72 -5.68
C LEU A 154 -8.84 -16.84 -5.16
N ALA A 155 -9.23 -18.12 -5.31
CA ALA A 155 -8.37 -19.25 -4.99
C ALA A 155 -7.15 -19.33 -5.92
N LEU A 156 -7.33 -19.14 -7.23
CA LEU A 156 -6.23 -19.04 -8.20
C LEU A 156 -5.31 -17.84 -7.92
N TYR A 157 -5.90 -16.69 -7.65
CA TYR A 157 -5.12 -15.51 -7.25
C TYR A 157 -4.25 -15.79 -6.02
N ARG A 158 -4.82 -16.41 -4.97
CA ARG A 158 -4.08 -16.76 -3.76
C ARG A 158 -2.91 -17.68 -4.06
N LYS A 159 -3.14 -18.73 -4.87
CA LYS A 159 -2.07 -19.62 -5.34
C LYS A 159 -0.95 -18.85 -6.05
N ALA A 160 -1.28 -17.91 -6.92
CA ALA A 160 -0.29 -17.09 -7.63
C ALA A 160 0.52 -16.20 -6.68
N VAL A 161 -0.09 -15.67 -5.61
CA VAL A 161 0.59 -14.84 -4.60
C VAL A 161 1.46 -15.67 -3.64
N THR A 162 1.05 -16.91 -3.32
CA THR A 162 1.70 -17.75 -2.30
C THR A 162 2.60 -18.84 -2.87
N ALA A 163 2.72 -18.95 -4.20
CA ALA A 163 3.56 -19.96 -4.81
C ALA A 163 5.01 -19.82 -4.31
N PRO A 164 5.65 -20.90 -3.84
CA PRO A 164 7.05 -20.83 -3.43
C PRO A 164 7.89 -20.50 -4.66
N HIS A 165 8.45 -19.29 -4.68
CA HIS A 165 9.40 -18.88 -5.71
C HIS A 165 10.79 -19.28 -5.25
N PRO A 166 11.47 -20.21 -5.96
CA PRO A 166 12.64 -20.93 -5.46
C PRO A 166 13.84 -20.05 -5.11
N LEU A 167 13.86 -18.79 -5.56
CA LEU A 167 14.96 -17.85 -5.31
C LEU A 167 14.64 -16.81 -4.21
N LEU A 168 13.37 -16.65 -3.78
CA LEU A 168 13.04 -15.68 -2.72
C LEU A 168 13.43 -16.15 -1.30
N ALA A 169 13.80 -17.41 -1.14
CA ALA A 169 14.22 -17.98 0.13
C ALA A 169 15.73 -17.86 0.39
N GLU A 170 16.55 -17.71 -0.66
CA GLU A 170 18.02 -17.60 -0.55
C GLU A 170 18.49 -16.15 -0.51
N SER A 171 17.85 -15.22 -1.24
CA SER A 171 18.31 -13.82 -1.38
C SER A 171 18.09 -12.91 -0.15
N VAL A 172 17.42 -13.38 0.89
CA VAL A 172 17.18 -12.56 2.10
C VAL A 172 18.41 -12.49 2.99
N HIS A 173 19.28 -13.50 2.94
CA HIS A 173 20.52 -13.48 3.73
C HIS A 173 21.54 -12.45 3.23
N ASP A 174 21.51 -12.07 1.95
CA ASP A 174 22.40 -11.03 1.40
C ASP A 174 21.88 -9.60 1.65
N LEU A 175 20.61 -9.42 2.06
CA LEU A 175 20.04 -8.10 2.39
C LEU A 175 20.35 -7.68 3.83
N ASP A 176 20.58 -8.63 4.75
CA ASP A 176 21.05 -8.34 6.11
C ASP A 176 22.49 -7.77 6.11
N ASP A 177 23.28 -8.03 5.06
CA ASP A 177 24.62 -7.45 4.87
C ASP A 177 24.62 -5.99 4.40
N LEU A 178 23.46 -5.42 4.04
CA LEU A 178 23.34 -3.99 3.68
C LEU A 178 23.47 -3.05 4.89
N ASP A 179 23.38 -3.58 6.11
CA ASP A 179 23.57 -2.86 7.38
C ASP A 179 25.00 -2.99 7.94
N ALA A 180 25.91 -3.71 7.26
CA ALA A 180 27.30 -3.77 7.69
C ALA A 180 27.96 -2.40 7.49
N PRO A 181 28.48 -1.73 8.55
CA PRO A 181 29.31 -0.55 8.35
C PRO A 181 30.50 -0.94 7.48
N ALA A 182 30.78 -0.16 6.44
CA ALA A 182 31.99 -0.34 5.65
C ALA A 182 33.19 -0.38 6.61
N GLU A 183 33.90 -1.51 6.64
CA GLU A 183 35.15 -1.67 7.36
C GLU A 183 36.04 -0.45 7.08
N PRO A 184 36.60 0.21 8.11
CA PRO A 184 37.44 1.37 7.89
C PRO A 184 38.64 0.92 7.06
N PHE A 185 38.79 1.52 5.87
CA PHE A 185 40.01 1.41 5.08
C PHE A 185 41.18 1.88 5.94
N ASP A 186 41.95 0.92 6.45
CA ASP A 186 43.15 1.17 7.21
C ASP A 186 44.21 1.70 6.24
N ARG A 187 44.26 3.03 6.10
CA ARG A 187 45.49 3.70 5.71
C ARG A 187 46.45 3.40 6.84
N HIS A 188 47.48 2.60 6.59
CA HIS A 188 48.88 2.82 6.97
C HIS A 188 49.67 1.57 6.51
N ASP A 189 50.35 1.66 5.37
CA ASP A 189 51.82 1.60 5.46
C ASP A 189 52.48 2.21 4.21
N ARG A 190 53.36 3.17 4.45
CA ARG A 190 54.21 3.78 3.43
C ARG A 190 55.50 2.97 3.39
N GLY A 191 55.87 2.55 2.19
CA GLY A 191 57.17 1.94 1.94
C GLY A 191 58.33 2.82 2.42
N SER A 192 59.32 2.17 3.00
CA SER A 192 60.70 2.63 3.11
C SER A 192 61.60 1.55 2.56
N CYS A 193 62.40 1.90 1.57
CA CYS A 193 63.36 1.03 0.90
C CYS A 193 64.66 0.88 1.72
N ASP A 194 65.18 -0.36 1.73
CA ASP A 194 66.58 -0.81 1.57
C ASP A 194 67.69 -0.41 2.58
N PRO A 195 68.86 -1.11 2.59
CA PRO A 195 69.19 -2.50 2.19
C PRO A 195 70.09 -3.25 3.22
N GLU A 196 70.37 -4.54 3.02
CA GLU A 196 71.73 -5.17 3.15
C GLU A 196 71.68 -6.72 3.26
N GLY A 197 72.48 -7.41 2.42
CA GLY A 197 73.26 -8.59 2.84
C GLY A 197 72.79 -10.01 2.44
N ASP A 198 73.20 -10.47 1.25
CA ASP A 198 73.45 -11.90 0.91
C ASP A 198 74.67 -12.46 1.70
N PRO A 199 75.06 -13.76 1.70
CA PRO A 199 74.60 -14.90 0.88
C PRO A 199 74.45 -16.29 1.59
N ALA A 200 74.00 -17.30 0.82
CA ALA A 200 73.96 -18.76 1.11
C ALA A 200 75.36 -19.40 1.38
N PRO A 201 75.55 -20.73 1.70
CA PRO A 201 75.28 -21.85 0.76
C PRO A 201 75.11 -23.32 1.31
N HIS A 202 74.85 -24.26 0.38
CA HIS A 202 75.08 -25.74 0.36
C HIS A 202 74.29 -26.66 1.32
N GLY A 203 73.85 -27.89 0.97
CA GLY A 203 73.98 -28.76 -0.21
C GLY A 203 73.42 -30.18 0.11
N ASP A 204 72.95 -30.88 -0.93
CA ASP A 204 72.85 -32.33 -1.21
C ASP A 204 72.33 -33.36 -0.16
N HIS A 205 71.33 -34.16 -0.54
CA HIS A 205 71.53 -35.55 -1.01
C HIS A 205 70.24 -36.31 -1.43
N ASP A 206 70.47 -37.22 -2.37
CA ASP A 206 69.60 -38.05 -3.22
C ASP A 206 68.80 -39.21 -2.56
N LEU A 207 67.56 -39.43 -3.06
CA LEU A 207 66.88 -40.67 -3.58
C LEU A 207 67.02 -42.07 -2.89
N PRO A 208 66.25 -43.14 -3.25
CA PRO A 208 64.96 -43.25 -3.97
C PRO A 208 63.95 -44.32 -3.44
N ASP A 209 62.77 -44.35 -4.09
CA ASP A 209 62.00 -45.50 -4.62
C ASP A 209 61.13 -46.48 -3.77
N HIS A 210 59.86 -46.52 -4.22
CA HIS A 210 59.15 -47.69 -4.80
C HIS A 210 57.92 -48.32 -4.09
N HIS A 211 56.88 -48.45 -4.94
CA HIS A 211 55.79 -49.43 -5.02
C HIS A 211 54.61 -49.39 -4.03
N GLY A 212 53.41 -49.15 -4.61
CA GLY A 212 52.11 -49.56 -4.06
C GLY A 212 51.91 -51.09 -4.09
N PRO A 213 50.70 -51.64 -3.80
CA PRO A 213 49.50 -51.28 -4.54
C PRO A 213 48.18 -51.23 -3.74
N ARG A 214 47.14 -50.87 -4.48
CA ARG A 214 45.71 -50.76 -4.14
C ARG A 214 45.12 -52.03 -3.50
N GLY A 215 44.23 -51.84 -2.53
CA GLY A 215 43.34 -52.87 -1.98
C GLY A 215 42.00 -52.28 -1.58
N VAL A 216 40.94 -52.86 -2.14
CA VAL A 216 39.51 -52.56 -1.99
C VAL A 216 39.01 -52.86 -0.58
N THR A 217 38.05 -52.10 -0.05
CA THR A 217 37.06 -52.65 0.92
C THR A 217 35.76 -51.86 0.92
N THR A 218 34.66 -52.61 0.86
CA THR A 218 33.28 -52.17 1.02
C THR A 218 32.70 -52.89 2.24
N VAL A 219 31.82 -52.17 2.96
CA VAL A 219 30.76 -52.62 3.90
C VAL A 219 31.12 -53.00 5.35
N GLY A 220 30.38 -52.38 6.29
CA GLY A 220 30.15 -52.83 7.67
C GLY A 220 29.73 -51.69 8.62
N ILE A 221 28.57 -51.06 8.41
CA ILE A 221 27.34 -51.16 9.24
C ILE A 221 27.57 -51.00 10.76
N GLY A 222 27.09 -49.87 11.30
CA GLY A 222 26.76 -49.64 12.71
C GLY A 222 25.67 -48.57 12.81
N ALA A 223 24.54 -48.93 13.42
CA ALA A 223 23.26 -48.23 13.43
C ALA A 223 23.23 -46.88 14.21
N GLY A 224 22.36 -45.95 13.78
CA GLY A 224 21.99 -44.73 14.53
C GLY A 224 20.95 -45.00 15.65
N PRO A 225 20.08 -44.05 16.08
CA PRO A 225 19.99 -42.61 15.77
C PRO A 225 19.69 -41.73 17.03
N ALA A 226 19.79 -40.39 16.92
CA ALA A 226 19.12 -39.47 17.85
C ALA A 226 18.69 -38.15 17.17
N GLY A 227 17.43 -38.13 16.74
CA GLY A 227 16.51 -36.99 16.75
C GLY A 227 16.98 -35.60 16.30
N ARG A 228 16.93 -35.32 14.99
CA ARG A 228 16.53 -33.97 14.53
C ARG A 228 15.02 -33.92 14.42
N ARG A 229 14.39 -33.15 15.30
CA ARG A 229 13.00 -32.68 15.12
C ARG A 229 12.94 -31.87 13.81
N PRO A 230 11.86 -31.95 13.02
CA PRO A 230 11.62 -30.99 11.96
C PRO A 230 11.34 -29.65 12.64
N GLY A 231 12.34 -28.76 12.63
CA GLY A 231 12.16 -27.38 13.05
C GLY A 231 11.12 -26.72 12.16
N GLY A 232 10.17 -26.01 12.79
CA GLY A 232 9.07 -25.33 12.11
C GLY A 232 9.58 -24.43 10.99
N GLY A 233 8.87 -24.47 9.86
CA GLY A 233 9.20 -23.65 8.71
C GLY A 233 9.23 -22.17 9.07
N ALA A 234 10.37 -21.53 8.82
CA ALA A 234 10.42 -20.07 8.74
C ALA A 234 9.40 -19.62 7.68
N PRO A 235 8.59 -18.58 7.94
CA PRO A 235 7.66 -18.08 6.94
C PRO A 235 8.44 -17.62 5.70
N ALA A 236 7.95 -17.98 4.53
CA ALA A 236 8.53 -17.63 3.24
C ALA A 236 8.59 -16.10 3.07
N VAL A 237 9.72 -15.50 3.44
CA VAL A 237 9.98 -14.05 3.40
C VAL A 237 9.67 -13.46 2.00
N GLY A 238 9.87 -14.24 0.94
CA GLY A 238 9.47 -13.89 -0.43
C GLY A 238 8.01 -13.53 -0.66
N SER A 239 7.08 -14.27 -0.04
CA SER A 239 5.65 -14.04 -0.20
C SER A 239 5.21 -12.72 0.45
N GLY A 240 5.87 -12.31 1.54
CA GLY A 240 5.62 -11.06 2.23
C GLY A 240 5.98 -9.84 1.38
N LEU A 241 7.11 -9.88 0.68
CA LEU A 241 7.55 -8.78 -0.19
C LEU A 241 6.61 -8.58 -1.39
N LEU A 242 6.18 -9.66 -2.06
CA LEU A 242 5.21 -9.56 -3.15
C LEU A 242 3.88 -8.97 -2.66
N GLN A 243 3.41 -9.39 -1.49
CA GLN A 243 2.19 -8.84 -0.89
C GLN A 243 2.35 -7.35 -0.52
N ALA A 244 3.52 -6.94 -0.05
CA ALA A 244 3.85 -5.53 0.18
C ALA A 244 3.84 -4.71 -1.12
N VAL A 245 4.38 -5.26 -2.22
CA VAL A 245 4.31 -4.66 -3.57
C VAL A 245 2.86 -4.48 -4.00
N LEU A 246 2.04 -5.53 -3.92
CA LEU A 246 0.62 -5.46 -4.31
C LEU A 246 -0.17 -4.46 -3.45
N HIS A 247 0.15 -4.39 -2.16
CA HIS A 247 -0.48 -3.42 -1.26
C HIS A 247 -0.03 -1.98 -1.57
N MET A 248 1.23 -1.74 -1.90
CA MET A 248 1.70 -0.43 -2.34
C MET A 248 1.01 0.00 -3.63
N LEU A 249 0.90 -0.90 -4.61
CA LEU A 249 0.15 -0.66 -5.85
C LEU A 249 -1.34 -0.41 -5.58
N TYR A 250 -1.92 -1.07 -4.58
CA TYR A 250 -3.31 -0.85 -4.17
C TYR A 250 -3.52 0.56 -3.59
N ARG A 251 -2.57 1.05 -2.79
CA ARG A 251 -2.59 2.41 -2.24
C ARG A 251 -2.32 3.49 -3.28
N SER A 252 -1.50 3.19 -4.27
CA SER A 252 -1.16 4.12 -5.35
C SER A 252 -2.10 4.04 -6.54
N ALA A 253 -3.09 3.14 -6.52
CA ALA A 253 -4.04 3.02 -7.61
C ALA A 253 -4.87 4.31 -7.70
N ASP A 254 -4.57 5.11 -8.73
CA ASP A 254 -5.34 6.31 -9.03
C ASP A 254 -6.81 5.94 -9.21
N SER A 255 -7.67 6.70 -8.55
CA SER A 255 -9.11 6.45 -8.57
C SER A 255 -9.80 6.95 -9.85
N ASP A 256 -9.04 7.57 -10.76
CA ASP A 256 -9.58 8.43 -11.82
C ASP A 256 -9.51 7.83 -13.24
N SER A 257 -8.69 6.81 -13.48
CA SER A 257 -8.46 6.35 -14.85
C SER A 257 -8.79 4.88 -15.06
N ASP A 258 -9.60 4.62 -16.07
CA ASP A 258 -9.82 3.30 -16.66
C ASP A 258 -8.49 2.69 -17.17
N THR A 259 -7.46 3.53 -17.33
CA THR A 259 -6.08 3.13 -17.62
C THR A 259 -5.27 2.89 -16.35
N PRO A 260 -4.78 1.66 -16.11
CA PRO A 260 -3.92 1.35 -14.98
C PRO A 260 -2.57 2.08 -15.07
N ARG A 261 -2.19 2.83 -14.04
CA ARG A 261 -0.85 3.42 -13.91
C ARG A 261 0.17 2.32 -13.65
N HIS A 262 1.08 2.14 -14.61
CA HIS A 262 2.15 1.15 -14.48
C HIS A 262 3.33 1.77 -13.73
N VAL A 263 3.73 1.14 -12.63
CA VAL A 263 4.84 1.58 -11.78
C VAL A 263 5.98 0.57 -11.94
N PRO A 264 7.23 1.01 -12.22
CA PRO A 264 8.37 0.11 -12.30
C PRO A 264 8.56 -0.69 -11.01
N LEU A 265 8.69 -2.01 -11.10
CA LEU A 265 8.83 -2.91 -9.94
C LEU A 265 10.05 -2.54 -9.11
N VAL A 266 11.16 -2.18 -9.76
CA VAL A 266 12.40 -1.73 -9.10
C VAL A 266 12.16 -0.49 -8.24
N ASP A 267 11.30 0.44 -8.67
CA ASP A 267 10.99 1.65 -7.89
C ASP A 267 10.12 1.34 -6.67
N VAL A 268 9.17 0.40 -6.82
CA VAL A 268 8.37 -0.11 -5.70
C VAL A 268 9.28 -0.81 -4.68
N LEU A 269 10.20 -1.66 -5.15
CA LEU A 269 11.16 -2.35 -4.28
C LEU A 269 12.09 -1.36 -3.59
N ARG A 270 12.61 -0.36 -4.30
CA ARG A 270 13.40 0.72 -3.71
C ARG A 270 12.65 1.39 -2.57
N TYR A 271 11.40 1.78 -2.80
CA TYR A 271 10.58 2.41 -1.76
C TYR A 271 10.35 1.50 -0.54
N LEU A 272 10.07 0.21 -0.77
CA LEU A 272 9.76 -0.75 0.30
C LEU A 272 11.00 -1.13 1.12
N LEU A 273 12.17 -1.18 0.49
CA LEU A 273 13.42 -1.63 1.10
C LEU A 273 14.29 -0.46 1.59
N SER A 274 14.00 0.79 1.22
CA SER A 274 14.69 1.96 1.80
C SER A 274 14.36 2.10 3.29
N PRO A 275 15.37 2.28 4.17
CA PRO A 275 15.16 2.37 5.61
C PRO A 275 14.29 3.58 5.99
N PRO A 276 13.40 3.44 6.99
CA PRO A 276 12.56 4.54 7.47
C PRO A 276 13.43 5.64 8.11
N GLY A 277 13.77 6.67 7.35
CA GLY A 277 14.57 7.81 7.85
C GLY A 277 15.22 8.70 6.80
N ARG A 278 15.39 8.24 5.55
CA ARG A 278 15.90 9.10 4.45
C ARG A 278 14.73 9.75 3.71
N GLY A 279 14.21 10.84 4.25
CA GLY A 279 13.12 11.62 3.65
C GLY A 279 13.40 12.08 2.21
N GLU A 280 14.66 12.14 1.76
CA GLU A 280 15.04 12.58 0.41
C GLU A 280 14.67 11.59 -0.71
N GLU A 281 14.77 10.28 -0.51
CA GLU A 281 14.43 9.29 -1.55
C GLU A 281 12.90 9.17 -1.74
N ARG A 282 12.12 9.31 -0.67
CA ARG A 282 10.65 9.38 -0.74
C ARG A 282 10.16 10.65 -1.44
N ARG A 283 10.95 11.74 -1.40
CA ARG A 283 10.68 13.02 -2.08
C ARG A 283 10.89 12.94 -3.59
N GLU A 284 11.79 12.09 -4.06
CA GLU A 284 12.07 11.91 -5.49
C GLU A 284 10.98 11.10 -6.19
N PHE A 285 10.52 9.97 -5.61
CA PHE A 285 9.41 9.18 -6.15
C PHE A 285 8.13 10.00 -6.36
N ARG A 286 7.78 10.86 -5.39
CA ARG A 286 6.61 11.75 -5.47
C ARG A 286 6.80 12.89 -6.50
N ARG A 287 8.04 13.32 -6.75
CA ARG A 287 8.37 14.36 -7.75
C ARG A 287 8.37 13.81 -9.16
N ASP A 288 8.99 12.66 -9.41
CA ASP A 288 9.03 12.02 -10.72
C ASP A 288 7.66 11.54 -11.18
N SER A 289 6.88 10.98 -10.24
CA SER A 289 5.48 10.63 -10.48
C SER A 289 4.63 11.82 -10.95
N ARG A 290 4.91 13.04 -10.45
CA ARG A 290 4.22 14.28 -10.84
C ARG A 290 4.79 14.93 -12.10
N ARG A 291 6.04 14.60 -12.47
CA ARG A 291 6.72 15.17 -13.65
C ARG A 291 6.29 14.44 -14.92
N GLU A 292 6.09 13.13 -14.84
CA GLU A 292 5.49 12.31 -15.90
C GLU A 292 4.03 12.69 -16.19
N GLU A 293 3.26 13.06 -15.16
CA GLU A 293 1.88 13.56 -15.30
C GLU A 293 1.78 14.88 -16.08
N ARG A 294 2.82 15.73 -16.00
CA ARG A 294 2.77 17.06 -16.64
C ARG A 294 3.21 17.03 -18.09
N HIS A 295 4.17 16.19 -18.47
CA HIS A 295 4.71 16.11 -19.83
C HIS A 295 4.97 14.66 -20.26
N PRO A 296 4.00 13.97 -20.90
CA PRO A 296 4.21 12.64 -21.44
C PRO A 296 5.09 12.76 -22.70
N GLY A 297 6.41 12.68 -22.52
CA GLY A 297 7.38 12.74 -23.63
C GLY A 297 8.68 13.51 -23.35
N ALA A 298 8.82 14.17 -22.21
CA ALA A 298 10.05 14.90 -21.88
C ALA A 298 11.06 14.03 -21.11
N ALA A 299 11.54 12.96 -21.74
CA ALA A 299 12.82 12.35 -21.37
C ALA A 299 13.95 13.28 -21.86
N GLY A 300 14.11 14.42 -21.19
CA GLY A 300 15.14 15.41 -21.48
C GLY A 300 16.41 15.09 -20.74
N SER A 301 17.41 14.60 -21.46
CA SER A 301 18.81 14.43 -21.04
C SER A 301 19.36 15.73 -20.44
N GLY A 302 19.47 15.79 -19.11
CA GLY A 302 20.27 16.80 -18.39
C GLY A 302 21.67 16.25 -18.08
N PRO A 303 22.72 17.09 -18.02
CA PRO A 303 24.09 16.63 -18.01
C PRO A 303 24.53 16.23 -16.59
N HIS A 304 24.29 14.97 -16.24
CA HIS A 304 25.12 14.27 -15.26
C HIS A 304 26.03 13.30 -16.01
N GLY A 305 27.14 13.85 -16.48
CA GLY A 305 28.30 13.08 -16.91
C GLY A 305 28.88 12.36 -15.70
N GLY A 306 28.39 11.16 -15.46
CA GLY A 306 29.02 10.13 -14.66
C GLY A 306 28.74 8.82 -15.36
N SER A 307 29.75 8.26 -16.04
CA SER A 307 29.76 6.86 -16.45
C SER A 307 29.81 6.01 -15.18
N GLY A 308 28.68 5.91 -14.48
CA GLY A 308 28.53 5.12 -13.27
C GLY A 308 28.07 3.73 -13.66
N THR A 309 28.89 2.74 -13.36
CA THR A 309 28.39 1.40 -13.03
C THR A 309 27.15 1.55 -12.13
N PRO A 310 26.06 0.79 -12.35
CA PRO A 310 24.93 0.78 -11.43
C PRO A 310 25.47 0.56 -10.01
N GLY A 311 25.18 1.48 -9.08
CA GLY A 311 25.59 1.31 -7.69
C GLY A 311 25.05 -0.04 -7.19
N TYR A 312 25.82 -0.72 -6.33
CA TYR A 312 25.52 -2.06 -5.81
C TYR A 312 24.05 -2.25 -5.36
N ALA A 313 23.43 -1.19 -4.81
CA ALA A 313 22.01 -1.17 -4.45
C ALA A 313 21.04 -1.35 -5.63
N ASP A 314 21.30 -0.75 -6.80
CA ASP A 314 20.43 -0.89 -7.98
C ASP A 314 20.56 -2.29 -8.59
N SER A 315 21.75 -2.91 -8.53
CA SER A 315 21.92 -4.31 -8.93
C SER A 315 21.20 -5.29 -8.00
N ALA A 316 21.21 -5.06 -6.69
CA ALA A 316 20.49 -5.90 -5.73
C ALA A 316 18.96 -5.79 -5.91
N LEU A 317 18.44 -4.59 -6.11
CA LEU A 317 17.01 -4.37 -6.40
C LEU A 317 16.59 -5.03 -7.71
N ARG A 318 17.44 -4.97 -8.75
CA ARG A 318 17.20 -5.67 -10.01
C ARG A 318 17.17 -7.17 -9.81
N ALA A 319 18.15 -7.75 -9.13
CA ALA A 319 18.18 -9.17 -8.79
C ALA A 319 16.88 -9.62 -8.09
N GLN A 320 16.43 -8.83 -7.11
CA GLN A 320 15.17 -9.08 -6.41
C GLN A 320 13.96 -9.00 -7.35
N ALA A 321 13.93 -8.03 -8.27
CA ALA A 321 12.88 -7.93 -9.29
C ALA A 321 12.88 -9.16 -10.21
N GLU A 322 14.04 -9.66 -10.64
CA GLU A 322 14.14 -10.85 -11.53
C GLU A 322 13.54 -12.08 -10.88
N VAL A 323 13.83 -12.27 -9.60
CA VAL A 323 13.29 -13.37 -8.78
C VAL A 323 11.76 -13.30 -8.66
N MET A 324 11.17 -12.10 -8.70
CA MET A 324 9.73 -11.89 -8.63
C MET A 324 9.01 -12.07 -9.99
N ILE A 325 9.74 -12.10 -11.12
CA ILE A 325 9.13 -12.19 -12.46
C ILE A 325 8.16 -13.38 -12.59
N PRO A 326 8.50 -14.61 -12.17
CA PRO A 326 7.55 -15.73 -12.29
C PRO A 326 6.25 -15.51 -11.50
N ALA A 327 6.32 -14.84 -10.35
CA ALA A 327 5.17 -14.49 -9.54
C ALA A 327 4.29 -13.46 -10.25
N VAL A 328 4.93 -12.42 -10.79
CA VAL A 328 4.32 -11.38 -11.61
C VAL A 328 3.65 -11.97 -12.85
N THR A 329 4.29 -12.91 -13.54
CA THR A 329 3.70 -13.62 -14.68
C THR A 329 2.47 -14.42 -14.24
N GLY A 330 2.54 -15.13 -13.11
CA GLY A 330 1.37 -15.82 -12.55
C GLY A 330 0.21 -14.87 -12.25
N LEU A 331 0.49 -13.70 -11.66
CA LEU A 331 -0.50 -12.65 -11.39
C LEU A 331 -1.08 -12.05 -12.67
N HIS A 332 -0.27 -11.91 -13.71
CA HIS A 332 -0.72 -11.46 -15.04
C HIS A 332 -1.63 -12.52 -15.69
N ASP A 333 -1.25 -13.80 -15.63
CA ASP A 333 -2.00 -14.91 -16.22
C ASP A 333 -3.39 -15.08 -15.58
N VAL A 334 -3.53 -14.79 -14.28
CA VAL A 334 -4.84 -14.75 -13.60
C VAL A 334 -5.58 -13.41 -13.77
N GLY A 335 -5.00 -12.45 -14.48
CA GLY A 335 -5.62 -11.14 -14.76
C GLY A 335 -5.62 -10.16 -13.59
N ALA A 336 -4.81 -10.39 -12.55
CA ALA A 336 -4.72 -9.51 -11.39
C ALA A 336 -3.84 -8.26 -11.64
N VAL A 337 -2.84 -8.38 -12.50
CA VAL A 337 -1.97 -7.27 -12.89
C VAL A 337 -1.84 -7.16 -14.40
N THR A 338 -1.63 -5.96 -14.90
CA THR A 338 -1.06 -5.73 -16.22
C THR A 338 0.42 -5.43 -16.09
N THR A 339 1.21 -5.91 -17.04
CA THR A 339 2.66 -5.72 -17.08
C THR A 339 3.05 -4.92 -18.32
N ARG A 340 4.05 -4.06 -18.19
CA ARG A 340 4.77 -3.44 -19.31
C ARG A 340 6.24 -3.71 -19.11
N THR A 341 6.88 -4.31 -20.09
CA THR A 341 8.31 -4.61 -20.04
C THR A 341 9.07 -3.64 -20.94
N SER A 342 10.22 -3.16 -20.46
CA SER A 342 11.15 -2.43 -21.32
C SER A 342 11.70 -3.34 -22.42
N VAL A 343 11.93 -2.78 -23.61
CA VAL A 343 12.65 -3.48 -24.70
C VAL A 343 14.12 -3.73 -24.32
N ARG A 344 14.65 -2.93 -23.38
CA ARG A 344 16.08 -2.97 -23.00
C ARG A 344 16.40 -4.01 -21.93
N SER A 345 15.43 -4.37 -21.09
CA SER A 345 15.58 -5.42 -20.08
C SER A 345 14.22 -6.04 -19.74
N PRO A 346 14.09 -7.37 -19.75
CA PRO A 346 12.89 -8.06 -19.27
C PRO A 346 12.67 -7.90 -17.76
N THR A 347 13.66 -7.38 -17.01
CA THR A 347 13.59 -7.18 -15.56
C THR A 347 13.17 -5.77 -15.16
N ASP A 348 13.16 -4.85 -16.13
CA ASP A 348 12.46 -3.56 -16.03
C ASP A 348 10.96 -3.76 -16.32
N VAL A 349 10.29 -4.47 -15.42
CA VAL A 349 8.84 -4.70 -15.47
C VAL A 349 8.12 -3.61 -14.70
N ALA A 350 7.21 -2.90 -15.35
CA ALA A 350 6.25 -2.01 -14.70
C ALA A 350 4.92 -2.73 -14.50
N LEU A 351 4.33 -2.57 -13.32
CA LEU A 351 3.14 -3.26 -12.86
C LEU A 351 2.00 -2.29 -12.62
N ALA A 352 0.78 -2.70 -12.95
CA ALA A 352 -0.42 -2.02 -12.49
C ALA A 352 -1.46 -3.05 -12.04
N LEU A 353 -2.19 -2.75 -10.96
CA LEU A 353 -3.35 -3.56 -10.57
C LEU A 353 -4.51 -3.33 -11.53
N THR A 354 -5.06 -4.42 -12.06
CA THR A 354 -6.36 -4.37 -12.74
C THR A 354 -7.46 -4.10 -11.71
N PRO A 355 -8.69 -3.72 -12.13
CA PRO A 355 -9.81 -3.65 -11.21
C PRO A 355 -10.05 -4.98 -10.46
N LEU A 356 -9.85 -6.11 -11.13
CA LEU A 356 -9.93 -7.45 -10.55
C LEU A 356 -8.81 -7.69 -9.51
N GLY A 357 -7.58 -7.28 -9.79
CA GLY A 357 -6.48 -7.30 -8.82
C GLY A 357 -6.73 -6.43 -7.60
N ARG A 358 -7.27 -5.21 -7.79
CA ARG A 358 -7.66 -4.34 -6.67
C ARG A 358 -8.73 -5.00 -5.81
N TRP A 359 -9.74 -5.62 -6.42
CA TRP A 359 -10.76 -6.38 -5.71
C TRP A 359 -10.14 -7.54 -4.90
N ALA A 360 -9.14 -8.23 -5.45
CA ALA A 360 -8.45 -9.34 -4.79
C ALA A 360 -7.64 -8.89 -3.57
N VAL A 361 -6.84 -7.82 -3.73
CA VAL A 361 -6.07 -7.21 -2.64
C VAL A 361 -7.02 -6.71 -1.55
N ARG A 362 -8.08 -5.99 -1.92
CA ARG A 362 -9.13 -5.55 -0.98
C ARG A 362 -9.74 -6.71 -0.22
N SER A 363 -10.14 -7.78 -0.91
CA SER A 363 -10.72 -8.97 -0.29
C SER A 363 -9.75 -9.63 0.70
N THR A 364 -8.45 -9.60 0.37
CA THR A 364 -7.39 -10.09 1.26
C THR A 364 -7.27 -9.21 2.51
N LEU A 365 -7.20 -7.88 2.36
CA LEU A 365 -7.17 -6.92 3.48
C LEU A 365 -8.37 -7.08 4.41
N LEU A 366 -9.58 -7.15 3.85
CA LEU A 366 -10.82 -7.34 4.63
C LEU A 366 -10.85 -8.67 5.36
N SER A 367 -10.36 -9.76 4.75
CA SER A 367 -10.26 -11.06 5.43
C SER A 367 -9.30 -11.04 6.63
N MET A 368 -8.35 -10.10 6.63
CA MET A 368 -7.44 -9.81 7.74
C MET A 368 -7.99 -8.73 8.69
N GLY A 369 -9.23 -8.29 8.54
CA GLY A 369 -9.81 -7.23 9.37
C GLY A 369 -9.19 -5.83 9.18
N ILE A 370 -8.39 -5.64 8.13
CA ILE A 370 -7.81 -4.34 7.78
C ILE A 370 -8.86 -3.54 7.00
N PRO A 371 -9.23 -2.33 7.44
CA PRO A 371 -10.15 -1.48 6.70
C PRO A 371 -9.63 -1.15 5.31
N ALA A 372 -10.39 -1.53 4.29
CA ALA A 372 -10.10 -1.24 2.89
C ALA A 372 -11.36 -0.62 2.24
N PRO A 373 -11.57 0.70 2.42
CA PRO A 373 -12.74 1.39 1.91
C PRO A 373 -12.82 1.31 0.39
N ARG A 374 -14.05 1.32 -0.15
CA ARG A 374 -14.30 1.45 -1.59
C ARG A 374 -14.95 2.81 -1.85
N LEU A 375 -14.56 3.44 -2.95
CA LEU A 375 -15.20 4.66 -3.41
C LEU A 375 -16.68 4.42 -3.72
N GLY A 376 -17.53 5.29 -3.20
CA GLY A 376 -18.99 5.21 -3.19
C GLY A 376 -19.57 4.67 -1.89
N ASP A 377 -18.78 4.04 -1.02
CA ASP A 377 -19.28 3.48 0.24
C ASP A 377 -19.80 4.57 1.20
N LEU A 378 -19.31 5.82 1.07
CA LEU A 378 -19.75 6.94 1.89
C LEU A 378 -20.88 7.74 1.25
N ALA A 379 -21.32 7.41 0.03
CA ALA A 379 -22.32 8.20 -0.68
C ALA A 379 -23.63 8.40 0.10
N ASP A 380 -24.05 7.40 0.90
CA ASP A 380 -25.23 7.51 1.79
C ASP A 380 -24.87 7.87 3.23
N ALA A 381 -23.60 7.86 3.61
CA ALA A 381 -23.16 8.08 4.98
C ALA A 381 -23.49 9.51 5.45
N PRO A 382 -23.82 9.71 6.73
CA PRO A 382 -24.05 11.05 7.26
C PRO A 382 -22.76 11.89 7.21
N ALA A 383 -22.88 13.22 7.11
CA ALA A 383 -21.74 14.12 6.90
C ALA A 383 -20.58 13.92 7.91
N HIS A 384 -20.87 13.68 9.19
CA HIS A 384 -19.81 13.47 10.19
C HIS A 384 -18.98 12.19 9.93
N THR A 385 -19.59 11.13 9.39
CA THR A 385 -18.86 9.92 8.97
C THR A 385 -18.01 10.22 7.75
N LEU A 386 -18.55 10.97 6.78
CA LEU A 386 -17.81 11.38 5.59
C LEU A 386 -16.56 12.18 5.98
N LEU A 387 -16.70 13.21 6.82
CA LEU A 387 -15.59 14.07 7.25
C LEU A 387 -14.48 13.26 7.93
N ARG A 388 -14.83 12.34 8.85
CA ARG A 388 -13.86 11.53 9.59
C ARG A 388 -13.15 10.46 8.76
N GLN A 389 -13.80 9.95 7.72
CA GLN A 389 -13.22 8.87 6.93
C GLN A 389 -12.48 9.39 5.70
N ALA A 390 -13.02 10.40 5.01
CA ALA A 390 -12.44 10.92 3.78
C ALA A 390 -11.14 11.70 4.00
N VAL A 391 -10.86 12.20 5.21
CA VAL A 391 -9.57 12.82 5.56
C VAL A 391 -8.38 11.86 5.47
N HIS A 392 -8.65 10.55 5.46
CA HIS A 392 -7.64 9.52 5.26
C HIS A 392 -7.50 9.06 3.80
N TYR A 393 -8.32 9.61 2.89
CA TYR A 393 -8.25 9.28 1.47
C TYR A 393 -7.18 10.13 0.78
N THR A 394 -6.74 9.70 -0.42
CA THR A 394 -5.98 10.60 -1.29
C THR A 394 -6.85 11.79 -1.67
N GLU A 395 -6.24 12.94 -1.96
CA GLU A 395 -6.98 14.17 -2.31
C GLU A 395 -7.99 13.94 -3.44
N HIS A 396 -7.58 13.18 -4.47
CA HIS A 396 -8.45 12.84 -5.58
C HIS A 396 -9.58 11.89 -5.17
N ALA A 397 -9.29 10.80 -4.46
CA ALA A 397 -10.32 9.86 -3.98
C ALA A 397 -11.33 10.56 -3.05
N ALA A 398 -10.86 11.46 -2.18
CA ALA A 398 -11.71 12.30 -1.36
C ALA A 398 -12.66 13.12 -2.25
N ARG A 399 -12.14 13.90 -3.21
CA ARG A 399 -12.96 14.74 -4.12
C ARG A 399 -14.04 13.94 -4.86
N GLU A 400 -13.68 12.77 -5.37
CA GLU A 400 -14.62 11.88 -6.06
C GLU A 400 -15.72 11.37 -5.13
N GLU A 401 -15.36 10.96 -3.91
CA GLU A 401 -16.31 10.55 -2.88
C GLU A 401 -17.27 11.68 -2.51
N LEU A 402 -16.71 12.88 -2.33
CA LEU A 402 -17.48 14.10 -2.05
C LEU A 402 -18.45 14.40 -3.19
N GLY A 403 -18.01 14.31 -4.45
CA GLY A 403 -18.88 14.49 -5.60
C GLY A 403 -20.06 13.50 -5.61
N ARG A 404 -19.81 12.22 -5.30
CA ARG A 404 -20.88 11.20 -5.17
C ARG A 404 -21.85 11.52 -4.03
N TRP A 405 -21.31 11.88 -2.86
CA TRP A 405 -22.09 12.24 -1.67
C TRP A 405 -22.97 13.48 -1.89
N LEU A 406 -22.43 14.52 -2.55
CA LEU A 406 -23.14 15.75 -2.90
C LEU A 406 -24.27 15.48 -3.90
N ARG A 407 -24.01 14.71 -4.96
CA ARG A 407 -25.03 14.38 -5.98
C ARG A 407 -26.26 13.68 -5.39
N ARG A 408 -26.11 12.87 -4.35
CA ARG A 408 -27.25 12.19 -3.69
C ARG A 408 -28.11 13.10 -2.81
N ARG A 409 -27.54 14.18 -2.26
CA ARG A 409 -28.24 15.08 -1.32
C ARG A 409 -28.78 16.35 -1.96
N GLY A 410 -28.09 16.84 -2.98
CA GLY A 410 -28.24 18.21 -3.46
C GLY A 410 -27.50 19.21 -2.58
N ALA A 411 -27.10 20.33 -3.18
CA ALA A 411 -26.18 21.31 -2.62
C ALA A 411 -26.62 21.91 -1.27
N ARG A 412 -27.90 22.32 -1.15
CA ARG A 412 -28.41 22.96 0.07
C ARG A 412 -28.41 22.02 1.28
N ARG A 413 -28.99 20.82 1.10
CA ARG A 413 -29.04 19.80 2.15
C ARG A 413 -27.64 19.36 2.57
N ALA A 414 -26.73 19.23 1.60
CA ALA A 414 -25.33 18.95 1.88
C ALA A 414 -24.69 20.00 2.80
N ALA A 415 -24.88 21.29 2.51
CA ALA A 415 -24.36 22.38 3.35
C ALA A 415 -24.94 22.34 4.77
N GLU A 416 -26.25 22.09 4.91
CA GLU A 416 -26.93 21.93 6.20
C GLU A 416 -26.33 20.76 7.01
N GLU A 417 -26.14 19.60 6.37
CA GLU A 417 -25.55 18.42 7.01
C GLU A 417 -24.08 18.64 7.41
N ILE A 418 -23.28 19.33 6.58
CA ILE A 418 -21.87 19.67 6.89
C ILE A 418 -21.78 20.60 8.09
N ILE A 419 -22.53 21.71 8.09
CA ILE A 419 -22.50 22.68 9.19
C ILE A 419 -22.96 22.02 10.48
N HIS A 420 -24.00 21.20 10.42
CA HIS A 420 -24.44 20.41 11.56
C HIS A 420 -23.39 19.39 12.01
N ALA A 421 -22.67 18.72 11.11
CA ALA A 421 -21.56 17.84 11.48
C ALA A 421 -20.43 18.61 12.18
N MET A 422 -20.09 19.82 11.72
CA MET A 422 -19.08 20.67 12.34
C MET A 422 -19.42 21.04 13.79
N THR A 423 -20.72 21.11 14.16
CA THR A 423 -21.12 21.35 15.57
C THR A 423 -20.74 20.20 16.52
N ARG A 424 -20.38 19.03 15.97
CA ARG A 424 -20.07 17.80 16.72
C ARG A 424 -18.59 17.44 16.67
N LEU A 425 -17.78 18.20 15.95
CA LEU A 425 -16.35 18.00 15.92
C LEU A 425 -15.76 18.43 17.28
N SER A 426 -14.93 17.56 17.83
CA SER A 426 -14.11 17.81 19.00
C SER A 426 -12.96 18.78 18.68
N ALA A 427 -12.30 19.28 19.71
CA ALA A 427 -11.11 20.13 19.55
C ALA A 427 -10.03 19.49 18.66
N ARG A 428 -9.86 18.16 18.71
CA ARG A 428 -8.81 17.41 18.00
C ARG A 428 -9.14 17.03 16.56
N GLU A 429 -10.26 17.50 16.03
CA GLU A 429 -10.67 17.25 14.64
C GLU A 429 -10.43 18.50 13.76
N ALA A 430 -9.18 18.99 13.75
CA ALA A 430 -8.81 20.19 12.99
C ALA A 430 -8.73 19.89 11.49
N VAL A 431 -8.25 18.70 11.13
CA VAL A 431 -8.21 18.23 9.73
C VAL A 431 -9.63 18.14 9.15
N GLU A 432 -10.58 17.59 9.91
CA GLU A 432 -11.99 17.47 9.51
C GLU A 432 -12.67 18.83 9.36
N ARG A 433 -12.32 19.83 10.19
CA ARG A 433 -12.81 21.21 10.04
C ARG A 433 -12.31 21.85 8.75
N GLY A 434 -11.02 21.74 8.47
CA GLY A 434 -10.44 22.21 7.21
C GLY A 434 -11.08 21.53 6.00
N PHE A 435 -11.32 20.22 6.09
CA PHE A 435 -11.99 19.45 5.06
C PHE A 435 -13.47 19.87 4.86
N ALA A 436 -14.22 20.08 5.95
CA ALA A 436 -15.59 20.59 5.91
C ALA A 436 -15.66 21.99 5.28
N PHE A 437 -14.68 22.86 5.57
CA PHE A 437 -14.58 24.17 4.94
C PHE A 437 -14.33 24.09 3.43
N GLY A 438 -13.41 23.22 3.00
CA GLY A 438 -13.18 22.94 1.58
C GLY A 438 -14.45 22.49 0.87
N LEU A 439 -15.22 21.60 1.50
CA LEU A 439 -16.51 21.16 0.98
C LEU A 439 -17.54 22.28 0.82
N LEU A 440 -17.66 23.17 1.81
CA LEU A 440 -18.56 24.32 1.70
C LEU A 440 -18.13 25.24 0.55
N ARG A 441 -16.82 25.40 0.31
CA ARG A 441 -16.31 26.16 -0.85
C ARG A 441 -16.67 25.50 -2.17
N ASP A 442 -16.55 24.18 -2.26
CA ASP A 442 -16.91 23.43 -3.47
C ASP A 442 -18.42 23.50 -3.77
N ILE A 443 -19.26 23.52 -2.74
CA ILE A 443 -20.70 23.75 -2.91
C ILE A 443 -20.96 25.16 -3.46
N GLY A 444 -20.23 26.18 -3.00
CA GLY A 444 -20.32 27.55 -3.50
C GLY A 444 -21.64 28.25 -3.16
N ALA A 445 -22.11 29.13 -4.06
CA ALA A 445 -23.27 30.01 -3.83
C ALA A 445 -24.53 29.34 -3.22
N PRO A 446 -24.91 28.09 -3.60
CA PRO A 446 -26.02 27.38 -2.94
C PRO A 446 -25.89 27.20 -1.41
N ALA A 447 -24.69 27.27 -0.83
CA ALA A 447 -24.48 27.18 0.62
C ALA A 447 -24.76 28.50 1.36
N ASP A 448 -24.82 29.64 0.65
CA ASP A 448 -24.97 30.99 1.24
C ASP A 448 -26.09 31.10 2.29
N PRO A 449 -27.36 30.73 2.01
CA PRO A 449 -28.43 30.92 2.99
C PRO A 449 -28.20 30.11 4.28
N VAL A 450 -27.51 28.96 4.17
CA VAL A 450 -27.21 28.10 5.31
C VAL A 450 -26.04 28.67 6.11
N VAL A 451 -24.99 29.16 5.43
CA VAL A 451 -23.83 29.78 6.07
C VAL A 451 -24.24 31.07 6.78
N ARG A 452 -25.03 31.93 6.14
CA ARG A 452 -25.52 33.19 6.73
C ARG A 452 -26.35 32.93 7.99
N ALA A 453 -27.18 31.89 8.00
CA ALA A 453 -27.93 31.48 9.20
C ALA A 453 -27.03 31.01 10.35
N GLY A 454 -25.83 30.51 10.04
CA GLY A 454 -24.83 30.06 11.02
C GLY A 454 -23.85 31.13 11.50
N LEU A 455 -23.78 32.31 10.88
CA LEU A 455 -22.85 33.39 11.26
C LEU A 455 -22.92 33.84 12.73
N PRO A 456 -24.07 33.80 13.44
CA PRO A 456 -24.12 34.12 14.87
C PRO A 456 -23.38 33.12 15.78
N ARG A 457 -22.94 31.96 15.26
CA ARG A 457 -22.16 30.98 16.03
C ARG A 457 -20.78 31.54 16.39
N THR A 458 -20.26 31.12 17.53
CA THR A 458 -18.95 31.54 18.04
C THR A 458 -17.91 30.43 17.92
N GLY A 459 -16.67 30.71 18.35
CA GLY A 459 -15.56 29.75 18.32
C GLY A 459 -15.15 29.35 16.90
N LEU A 460 -14.58 28.15 16.77
CA LEU A 460 -14.05 27.64 15.50
C LEU A 460 -15.12 27.53 14.40
N LEU A 461 -16.31 27.04 14.73
CA LEU A 461 -17.42 26.99 13.77
C LEU A 461 -17.76 28.39 13.24
N GLY A 462 -17.91 29.36 14.13
CA GLY A 462 -18.17 30.75 13.74
C GLY A 462 -17.06 31.33 12.86
N ALA A 463 -15.80 31.07 13.20
CA ALA A 463 -14.65 31.53 12.43
C ALA A 463 -14.61 30.94 11.01
N TYR A 464 -14.86 29.64 10.83
CA TYR A 464 -14.91 29.02 9.51
C TYR A 464 -16.10 29.51 8.66
N LEU A 465 -17.27 29.74 9.25
CA LEU A 465 -18.42 30.29 8.54
C LEU A 465 -18.18 31.75 8.12
N ALA A 466 -17.57 32.54 8.99
CA ALA A 466 -17.16 33.91 8.66
C ALA A 466 -16.10 33.93 7.54
N LEU A 467 -15.13 33.02 7.58
CA LEU A 467 -14.13 32.88 6.53
C LEU A 467 -14.78 32.54 5.20
N TRP A 468 -15.69 31.56 5.17
CA TRP A 468 -16.41 31.19 3.94
C TRP A 468 -17.17 32.38 3.36
N ASN A 469 -17.90 33.11 4.22
CA ASN A 469 -18.66 34.29 3.83
C ASN A 469 -17.75 35.40 3.28
N SER A 470 -16.57 35.60 3.85
CA SER A 470 -15.57 36.57 3.38
C SER A 470 -15.01 36.23 2.00
N CYS A 471 -14.91 34.94 1.66
CA CYS A 471 -14.36 34.49 0.37
C CYS A 471 -15.37 34.48 -0.78
N THR A 472 -16.68 34.49 -0.49
CA THR A 472 -17.71 34.15 -1.49
C THR A 472 -18.77 35.23 -1.68
N ALA A 473 -19.04 36.06 -0.68
CA ALA A 473 -20.04 37.12 -0.79
C ALA A 473 -19.41 38.43 -1.33
N PRO A 474 -20.03 39.13 -2.30
CA PRO A 474 -19.57 40.43 -2.78
C PRO A 474 -19.49 41.51 -1.68
N ALA A 475 -20.26 41.33 -0.60
CA ALA A 475 -20.25 42.13 0.62
C ALA A 475 -19.82 41.30 1.84
N GLY A 476 -18.90 40.35 1.64
CA GLY A 476 -18.38 39.49 2.69
C GLY A 476 -17.94 40.29 3.91
N GLY A 477 -18.36 39.85 5.09
CA GLY A 477 -17.98 40.47 6.35
C GLY A 477 -16.48 40.35 6.61
N VAL A 478 -15.90 41.37 7.25
CA VAL A 478 -14.49 41.34 7.66
C VAL A 478 -14.34 40.40 8.85
N LEU A 479 -13.33 39.52 8.80
CA LEU A 479 -12.96 38.66 9.92
C LEU A 479 -12.41 39.50 11.07
N THR A 480 -12.85 39.21 12.29
CA THR A 480 -12.24 39.79 13.50
C THR A 480 -10.85 39.19 13.73
N GLU A 481 -9.98 39.93 14.41
CA GLU A 481 -8.65 39.43 14.85
C GLU A 481 -8.75 38.12 15.63
N GLN A 482 -9.76 37.97 16.48
CA GLN A 482 -9.98 36.73 17.22
C GLN A 482 -10.29 35.55 16.29
N GLN A 483 -11.13 35.75 15.27
CA GLN A 483 -11.44 34.71 14.27
C GLN A 483 -10.22 34.36 13.42
N LEU A 484 -9.41 35.34 13.01
CA LEU A 484 -8.16 35.10 12.31
C LEU A 484 -7.19 34.25 13.15
N GLY A 485 -7.02 34.60 14.42
CA GLY A 485 -6.18 33.83 15.35
C GLY A 485 -6.67 32.39 15.54
N LEU A 486 -7.98 32.17 15.65
CA LEU A 486 -8.57 30.82 15.70
C LEU A 486 -8.23 30.02 14.44
N LEU A 487 -8.42 30.59 13.24
CA LEU A 487 -8.18 29.91 11.97
C LEU A 487 -6.71 29.57 11.76
N ARG A 488 -5.80 30.51 12.06
CA ARG A 488 -4.35 30.28 11.95
C ARG A 488 -3.86 29.16 12.86
N LEU A 489 -4.32 29.14 14.12
CA LEU A 489 -3.96 28.07 15.05
C LEU A 489 -4.57 26.72 14.66
N ASP A 490 -5.78 26.70 14.10
CA ASP A 490 -6.42 25.46 13.67
C ASP A 490 -5.73 24.86 12.43
N GLU A 491 -5.24 25.70 11.51
CA GLU A 491 -4.42 25.26 10.39
C GLU A 491 -3.11 24.60 10.87
N PHE A 492 -2.41 25.22 11.84
CA PHE A 492 -1.24 24.60 12.46
C PHE A 492 -1.60 23.29 13.17
N ALA A 493 -2.72 23.25 13.89
CA ALA A 493 -3.18 22.03 14.55
C ALA A 493 -3.49 20.91 13.55
N ALA A 494 -4.10 21.23 12.41
CA ALA A 494 -4.34 20.27 11.33
C ALA A 494 -3.02 19.72 10.75
N VAL A 495 -2.03 20.58 10.49
CA VAL A 495 -0.69 20.16 10.02
C VAL A 495 -0.01 19.22 11.01
N ILE A 496 -0.10 19.53 12.31
CA ILE A 496 0.43 18.67 13.38
C ILE A 496 -0.28 17.31 13.41
N GLN A 497 -1.61 17.30 13.31
CA GLN A 497 -2.43 16.07 13.31
C GLN A 497 -2.19 15.19 12.08
N ILE A 498 -1.92 15.78 10.91
CA ILE A 498 -1.54 15.03 9.70
C ILE A 498 -0.19 14.33 9.90
N GLY A 499 0.70 14.87 10.74
CA GLY A 499 1.99 14.27 11.06
C GLY A 499 2.99 14.26 9.90
N SER A 500 2.74 15.05 8.85
CA SER A 500 3.64 15.16 7.70
C SER A 500 4.76 16.16 7.99
N GLU A 501 6.01 15.69 8.01
CA GLU A 501 7.19 16.54 8.21
C GLU A 501 7.34 17.60 7.11
N ASP A 502 7.00 17.27 5.86
CA ASP A 502 7.05 18.23 4.75
C ASP A 502 6.03 19.35 4.95
N LEU A 503 4.79 19.02 5.35
CA LEU A 503 3.76 20.03 5.65
C LEU A 503 4.13 20.86 6.87
N LEU A 504 4.68 20.22 7.92
CA LEU A 504 5.16 20.92 9.10
C LEU A 504 6.29 21.88 8.76
N THR A 505 7.27 21.45 7.96
CA THR A 505 8.37 22.29 7.49
C THR A 505 7.85 23.47 6.68
N HIS A 506 6.87 23.24 5.82
CA HIS A 506 6.22 24.30 5.05
C HIS A 506 5.50 25.31 5.96
N ALA A 507 4.68 24.84 6.91
CA ALA A 507 3.99 25.70 7.88
C ALA A 507 4.98 26.50 8.75
N MET A 508 6.05 25.86 9.24
CA MET A 508 7.11 26.52 10.01
C MET A 508 7.86 27.58 9.21
N SER A 509 8.01 27.39 7.89
CA SER A 509 8.62 28.40 7.01
C SER A 509 7.82 29.71 6.98
N GLY A 510 6.48 29.61 7.00
CA GLY A 510 5.59 30.77 7.03
C GLY A 510 5.71 31.62 8.30
N ILE A 511 6.17 31.04 9.41
CA ILE A 511 6.36 31.73 10.69
C ILE A 511 7.83 31.89 11.09
N ARG A 512 8.78 31.64 10.16
CA ARG A 512 10.22 31.65 10.46
C ARG A 512 10.73 33.01 10.91
N GLN A 513 10.05 34.08 10.48
CA GLN A 513 10.41 35.45 10.84
C GLN A 513 9.82 35.80 12.20
N VAL A 514 10.62 36.48 13.04
CA VAL A 514 10.25 36.84 14.43
C VAL A 514 8.88 37.54 14.54
N PRO A 515 8.51 38.52 13.66
CA PRO A 515 7.19 39.12 13.73
C PRO A 515 6.03 38.12 13.55
N ALA A 516 6.18 37.16 12.64
CA ALA A 516 5.13 36.19 12.33
C ALA A 516 4.95 35.15 13.45
N VAL A 517 6.03 34.66 14.05
CA VAL A 517 5.93 33.77 15.22
C VAL A 517 5.41 34.50 16.45
N ASN A 518 5.74 35.78 16.64
CA ASN A 518 5.17 36.58 17.72
C ASN A 518 3.67 36.79 17.54
N GLU A 519 3.20 37.06 16.32
CA GLU A 519 1.77 37.15 16.01
C GLU A 519 1.06 35.82 16.32
N LEU A 520 1.64 34.68 15.96
CA LEU A 520 1.08 33.36 16.28
C LEU A 520 1.03 33.10 17.80
N ILE A 521 2.04 33.56 18.55
CA ILE A 521 2.05 33.49 20.02
C ILE A 521 0.92 34.37 20.60
N ASP A 522 0.77 35.59 20.10
CA ASP A 522 -0.29 36.51 20.54
C ASP A 522 -1.69 35.96 20.21
N ASP A 523 -1.85 35.32 19.04
CA ASP A 523 -3.08 34.63 18.68
C ASP A 523 -3.38 33.47 19.62
N ALA A 524 -2.38 32.66 19.99
CA ALA A 524 -2.54 31.56 20.94
C ALA A 524 -3.04 32.04 22.30
N VAL A 525 -2.61 33.22 22.73
CA VAL A 525 -3.02 33.83 24.00
C VAL A 525 -4.41 34.46 23.91
N ARG A 526 -4.76 35.11 22.79
CA ARG A 526 -5.99 35.92 22.65
C ARG A 526 -7.20 35.16 22.11
N SER A 527 -6.98 34.15 21.27
CA SER A 527 -8.08 33.52 20.50
C SER A 527 -8.95 32.57 21.32
N GLY A 528 -8.38 31.95 22.35
CA GLY A 528 -9.04 30.86 23.09
C GLY A 528 -9.04 29.52 22.34
N HIS A 529 -8.13 29.32 21.37
CA HIS A 529 -8.05 28.08 20.60
C HIS A 529 -7.79 26.86 21.49
N PRO A 530 -8.56 25.76 21.38
CA PRO A 530 -8.46 24.62 22.30
C PRO A 530 -7.14 23.85 22.17
N LEU A 531 -6.44 23.96 21.03
CA LEU A 531 -5.13 23.33 20.78
C LEU A 531 -3.97 24.32 20.80
N ALA A 532 -4.16 25.54 21.32
CA ALA A 532 -3.11 26.57 21.38
C ALA A 532 -1.81 26.06 22.04
N VAL A 533 -1.91 25.31 23.15
CA VAL A 533 -0.75 24.75 23.86
C VAL A 533 0.03 23.78 22.97
N GLU A 534 -0.66 22.88 22.28
CA GLU A 534 -0.03 21.86 21.42
C GLU A 534 0.69 22.49 20.23
N VAL A 535 0.09 23.53 19.64
CA VAL A 535 0.71 24.32 18.57
C VAL A 535 1.97 25.02 19.09
N LEU A 536 1.88 25.74 20.21
CA LEU A 536 3.03 26.46 20.78
C LEU A 536 4.17 25.52 21.20
N GLU A 537 3.88 24.34 21.73
CA GLU A 537 4.89 23.34 22.07
C GLU A 537 5.60 22.78 20.82
N THR A 538 4.87 22.63 19.71
CA THR A 538 5.46 22.23 18.43
C THR A 538 6.32 23.34 17.84
N VAL A 539 5.83 24.59 17.82
CA VAL A 539 6.62 25.76 17.39
C VAL A 539 7.89 25.88 18.23
N ALA A 540 7.78 25.75 19.56
CA ALA A 540 8.91 25.76 20.47
C ALA A 540 9.97 24.68 20.21
N ARG A 541 9.56 23.54 19.67
CA ARG A 541 10.47 22.42 19.34
C ARG A 541 11.14 22.64 17.99
N CYS A 542 10.43 23.23 17.02
CA CYS A 542 10.86 23.28 15.62
C CYS A 542 11.42 24.64 15.18
N HIS A 543 11.15 25.74 15.89
CA HIS A 543 11.55 27.08 15.45
C HIS A 543 13.08 27.29 15.56
N PRO A 544 13.76 27.81 14.51
CA PRO A 544 15.21 27.94 14.50
C PRO A 544 15.76 29.03 15.43
N ASP A 545 14.99 30.10 15.68
CA ASP A 545 15.39 31.14 16.63
C ASP A 545 15.12 30.70 18.09
N PRO A 546 16.15 30.60 18.95
CA PRO A 546 16.01 30.15 20.34
C PRO A 546 15.19 31.11 21.21
N LEU A 547 15.15 32.41 20.89
CA LEU A 547 14.34 33.38 21.65
C LEU A 547 12.85 33.18 21.40
N SER A 548 12.45 33.08 20.14
CA SER A 548 11.08 32.76 19.72
C SER A 548 10.64 31.39 20.26
N ALA A 549 11.51 30.38 20.18
CA ALA A 549 11.23 29.07 20.75
C ALA A 549 10.98 29.14 22.26
N ARG A 550 11.80 29.90 23.01
CA ARG A 550 11.62 30.11 24.46
C ARG A 550 10.35 30.88 24.77
N ALA A 551 10.00 31.89 23.98
CA ALA A 551 8.76 32.65 24.12
C ALA A 551 7.53 31.74 23.96
N ALA A 552 7.51 30.91 22.91
CA ALA A 552 6.44 29.94 22.69
C ALA A 552 6.30 28.95 23.86
N ARG A 553 7.41 28.39 24.38
CA ARG A 553 7.38 27.50 25.57
C ARG A 553 6.80 28.19 26.79
N LYS A 554 7.19 29.45 27.02
CA LYS A 554 6.74 30.24 28.16
C LYS A 554 5.22 30.46 28.12
N GLU A 555 4.68 30.82 26.96
CA GLU A 555 3.23 31.03 26.82
C GLU A 555 2.45 29.72 26.84
N ALA A 556 2.98 28.63 26.26
CA ALA A 556 2.39 27.31 26.38
C ALA A 556 2.23 26.88 27.86
N TYR A 557 3.29 27.09 28.66
CA TYR A 557 3.26 26.83 30.10
C TYR A 557 2.21 27.68 30.82
N ARG A 558 2.15 28.99 30.54
CA ARG A 558 1.16 29.91 31.14
C ARG A 558 -0.28 29.49 30.81
N LEU A 559 -0.56 29.12 29.56
CA LEU A 559 -1.88 28.67 29.13
C LEU A 559 -2.31 27.37 29.82
N ARG A 560 -1.40 26.39 29.96
CA ARG A 560 -1.67 25.14 30.68
C ARG A 560 -2.03 25.40 32.15
N THR A 561 -1.29 26.28 32.82
CA THR A 561 -1.55 26.63 34.23
C THR A 561 -2.88 27.36 34.40
N ARG A 562 -3.25 28.27 33.49
CA ARG A 562 -4.56 28.94 33.51
C ARG A 562 -5.72 27.96 33.29
N GLY A 563 -5.57 27.02 32.35
CA GLY A 563 -6.59 25.99 32.11
C GLY A 563 -6.82 25.09 33.32
N TYR A 564 -5.75 24.72 34.03
CA TYR A 564 -5.84 23.96 35.29
C TYR A 564 -6.63 24.73 36.37
N GLN A 565 -6.37 26.03 36.52
CA GLN A 565 -7.06 26.88 37.51
C GLN A 565 -8.55 27.06 37.20
N GLN A 566 -8.93 27.21 35.93
CA GLN A 566 -10.34 27.32 35.51
C GLN A 566 -11.10 25.99 35.64
N GLY A 567 -10.43 24.85 35.40
CA GLY A 567 -11.01 23.53 35.65
C GLY A 567 -11.24 23.26 37.13
N ALA A 568 -10.33 23.69 38.01
CA ALA A 568 -10.49 23.55 39.46
C ALA A 568 -11.61 24.45 40.03
N GLN A 569 -11.88 25.61 39.42
CA GLN A 569 -12.94 26.54 39.83
C GLN A 569 -14.35 26.17 39.32
N SER A 570 -14.47 25.33 38.30
CA SER A 570 -15.76 24.87 37.76
C SER A 570 -16.27 23.57 38.40
N LEU A 571 -15.45 22.94 39.25
CA LEU A 571 -15.76 21.73 40.02
C LEU A 571 -16.05 21.99 41.51
N GLY A 572 -15.89 23.24 41.97
CA GLY A 572 -16.29 23.71 43.31
C GLY A 572 -17.49 24.63 43.19
#